data_AF-A0A4P5ZE27-F1
#
_entry.id   AF-A0A4P5ZE27-F1
#
_cell.length_a   1.000
_cell.length_b   1.000
_cell.length_c   1.000
_cell.angle_alpha   90.00
_cell.angle_beta   90.00
_cell.angle_gamma   90.00
#
_symmetry.space_group_name_H-M   'P 1'
#
loop_
_entity.id
_entity.type
_entity.pdbx_description
1 polymer ?
#
loop_
_entity_poly.entity_id
_entity_poly.type
_entity_poly.pdbx_seq_one_letter_code
_entity_poly.pdbx_strand_id
1 'polypeptide(L)'
;MTNQYGNINVDGNLTDWTQNDRLDSISGTGKAGYEIYGKYEGDTYVFAFKADSTTIGANTTLWLNTDRDTKTGYKLWGSTSTVGAEYNVNFDSNGIPALYTGGEDETNPRIKVSDLDYTFDPDKKIVEFAVPVSQLQGSPKAVDAYIDINNTDFLPGSYDTQKYTVSAPKVLIPRTDLSKKIGIVYSDTTAAKFFDPKAYTQLFLSAQSQAMQAGIPFDILNEDDLTDITKLVNYDSLVRTYAGTLYIVCSKPANVANCSSICASNIKFRYKNYAD
;
A
#
# COMPACT_ATOMS: atom_id res chain seq x y z
N MET A 1 25.41 -16.85 8.43
CA MET A 1 25.11 -15.95 7.30
C MET A 1 23.82 -15.26 7.69
N THR A 2 23.83 -13.94 7.82
CA THR A 2 22.63 -13.19 8.19
C THR A 2 21.76 -13.10 6.94
N ASN A 3 20.52 -13.60 7.00
CA ASN A 3 19.59 -13.53 5.88
C ASN A 3 19.05 -12.09 5.82
N GLN A 4 19.57 -11.31 4.87
CA GLN A 4 19.28 -9.89 4.74
C GLN A 4 18.31 -9.63 3.58
N TYR A 5 17.26 -8.86 3.86
CA TYR A 5 16.20 -8.47 2.94
C TYR A 5 16.09 -6.94 2.90
N GLY A 6 16.75 -6.33 1.91
CA GLY A 6 16.89 -4.88 1.86
C GLY A 6 17.65 -4.37 3.10
N ASN A 7 16.97 -3.56 3.92
CA ASN A 7 17.53 -3.01 5.16
C ASN A 7 17.21 -3.84 6.42
N ILE A 8 16.48 -4.96 6.28
CA ILE A 8 16.13 -5.84 7.41
C ILE A 8 17.05 -7.06 7.42
N ASN A 9 17.63 -7.38 8.57
CA ASN A 9 18.37 -8.59 8.86
C ASN A 9 17.48 -9.51 9.68
N VAL A 10 17.21 -10.72 9.19
CA VAL A 10 16.47 -11.73 9.94
C VAL A 10 17.43 -12.38 10.95
N ASP A 11 17.63 -11.75 12.10
CA ASP A 11 18.65 -12.10 13.10
C ASP A 11 18.13 -12.21 14.55
N GLY A 12 16.83 -12.05 14.75
CA GLY A 12 16.17 -12.09 16.06
C GLY A 12 16.26 -10.77 16.83
N ASN A 13 16.61 -9.67 16.18
CA ASN A 13 16.70 -8.34 16.78
C ASN A 13 15.76 -7.36 16.08
N LEU A 14 15.31 -6.33 16.80
CA LEU A 14 14.43 -5.29 16.26
C LEU A 14 15.16 -3.98 15.91
N THR A 15 16.50 -3.94 15.94
CA THR A 15 17.28 -2.70 15.78
C THR A 15 17.12 -1.98 14.44
N ASP A 16 16.77 -2.71 13.39
CA ASP A 16 16.53 -2.26 12.02
C ASP A 16 15.04 -1.98 11.73
N TRP A 17 14.15 -2.34 12.67
CA TRP A 17 12.73 -2.05 12.59
C TRP A 17 12.41 -0.67 13.16
N THR A 18 11.53 0.06 12.48
CA THR A 18 11.10 1.40 12.91
C THR A 18 9.66 1.37 13.42
N GLN A 19 9.25 2.46 14.09
CA GLN A 19 7.86 2.63 14.52
C GLN A 19 6.86 2.63 13.34
N ASN A 20 7.30 3.01 12.14
CA ASN A 20 6.46 2.98 10.94
C ASN A 20 6.24 1.55 10.42
N ASP A 21 7.13 0.62 10.76
CA ASP A 21 7.00 -0.78 10.38
C ASP A 21 6.12 -1.56 11.38
N ARG A 22 5.74 -0.91 12.51
CA ARG A 22 4.90 -1.50 13.55
C ARG A 22 3.42 -1.47 13.17
N LEU A 23 2.87 -2.64 12.82
CA LEU A 23 1.52 -2.84 12.31
C LEU A 23 0.43 -2.67 13.38
N ASP A 24 0.75 -3.00 14.63
CA ASP A 24 -0.19 -2.96 15.75
C ASP A 24 -0.26 -1.60 16.47
N SER A 25 0.43 -0.59 15.94
CA SER A 25 0.47 0.76 16.51
C SER A 25 -0.81 1.59 16.28
N ILE A 26 -1.72 1.11 15.42
CA ILE A 26 -3.02 1.74 15.19
C ILE A 26 -3.91 1.54 16.43
N SER A 27 -4.60 2.60 16.85
CA SER A 27 -5.48 2.55 18.02
C SER A 27 -6.54 1.45 17.87
N GLY A 28 -6.60 0.55 18.85
CA GLY A 28 -7.57 -0.54 18.89
C GLY A 28 -7.16 -1.82 18.17
N THR A 29 -6.01 -1.86 17.49
CA THR A 29 -5.51 -3.08 16.82
C THR A 29 -4.49 -3.86 17.65
N GLY A 30 -3.68 -3.17 18.44
CA GLY A 30 -2.65 -3.80 19.26
C GLY A 30 -3.13 -4.43 20.56
N LYS A 31 -2.28 -5.30 21.11
CA LYS A 31 -2.47 -5.96 22.41
C LYS A 31 -1.27 -5.67 23.29
N ALA A 32 -1.53 -5.29 24.54
CA ALA A 32 -0.47 -5.04 25.52
C ALA A 32 0.42 -6.29 25.69
N GLY A 33 1.73 -6.09 25.77
CA GLY A 33 2.72 -7.16 25.87
C GLY A 33 3.18 -7.72 24.52
N TYR A 34 2.66 -7.21 23.40
CA TYR A 34 3.02 -7.64 22.06
C TYR A 34 3.39 -6.45 21.16
N GLU A 35 4.29 -6.70 20.21
CA GLU A 35 4.62 -5.77 19.13
C GLU A 35 4.72 -6.56 17.83
N ILE A 36 4.02 -6.10 16.79
CA ILE A 36 3.94 -6.78 15.51
C ILE A 36 4.49 -5.84 14.44
N TYR A 37 5.47 -6.32 13.70
CA TYR A 37 6.10 -5.59 12.62
C TYR A 37 5.93 -6.32 11.30
N GLY A 38 5.87 -5.56 10.21
CA GLY A 38 5.87 -6.11 8.88
C GLY A 38 6.27 -5.10 7.82
N LYS A 39 7.06 -5.56 6.86
CA LYS A 39 7.63 -4.72 5.81
C LYS A 39 7.76 -5.50 4.52
N TYR A 40 7.69 -4.79 3.39
CA TYR A 40 8.05 -5.34 2.10
C TYR A 40 9.43 -4.82 1.69
N GLU A 41 10.39 -5.74 1.51
CA GLU A 41 11.76 -5.43 1.09
C GLU A 41 12.29 -6.53 0.17
N GLY A 42 12.98 -6.16 -0.91
CA GLY A 42 13.62 -7.14 -1.80
C GLY A 42 12.68 -8.22 -2.34
N ASP A 43 11.45 -7.84 -2.76
CA ASP A 43 10.40 -8.77 -3.20
C ASP A 43 10.04 -9.86 -2.18
N THR A 44 10.10 -9.49 -0.90
CA THR A 44 9.81 -10.36 0.24
C THR A 44 9.00 -9.59 1.26
N TYR A 45 8.00 -10.25 1.84
CA TYR A 45 7.33 -9.78 3.05
C TYR A 45 8.10 -10.29 4.26
N VAL A 46 8.71 -9.40 5.02
CA VAL A 46 9.40 -9.72 6.26
C VAL A 46 8.50 -9.35 7.43
N PHE A 47 8.42 -10.21 8.43
CA PHE A 47 7.63 -10.01 9.63
C PHE A 47 8.49 -10.20 10.86
N ALA A 48 8.17 -9.47 11.93
CA ALA A 48 8.73 -9.71 13.25
C ALA A 48 7.63 -9.67 14.31
N PHE A 49 7.64 -10.66 15.20
CA PHE A 49 6.75 -10.70 16.36
C PHE A 49 7.58 -10.59 17.63
N LYS A 50 7.16 -9.71 18.54
CA LYS A 50 7.72 -9.60 19.88
C LYS A 50 6.66 -9.81 20.94
N ALA A 51 7.02 -10.55 21.97
CA ALA A 51 6.21 -10.79 23.16
C ALA A 51 7.04 -10.50 24.42
N ASP A 52 6.50 -9.74 25.38
CA ASP A 52 7.27 -9.31 26.55
C ASP A 52 7.47 -10.46 27.57
N SER A 53 6.47 -11.32 27.74
CA SER A 53 6.48 -12.39 28.76
C SER A 53 6.24 -13.80 28.19
N THR A 54 5.63 -13.93 27.02
CA THR A 54 5.30 -15.21 26.39
C THR A 54 6.43 -15.66 25.45
N THR A 55 6.79 -16.94 25.49
CA THR A 55 7.72 -17.51 24.50
C THR A 55 6.93 -17.85 23.23
N ILE A 56 7.36 -17.33 22.09
CA ILE A 56 6.77 -17.58 20.78
C ILE A 56 7.23 -18.96 20.30
N GLY A 57 6.30 -19.81 19.89
CA GLY A 57 6.60 -21.17 19.49
C GLY A 57 5.44 -21.86 18.79
N ALA A 58 5.29 -23.15 19.06
CA ALA A 58 4.31 -24.00 18.41
C ALA A 58 2.88 -23.40 18.43
N ASN A 59 2.14 -23.62 17.34
CA ASN A 59 0.80 -23.08 17.12
C ASN A 59 0.74 -21.54 17.04
N THR A 60 1.87 -20.87 16.84
CA THR A 60 1.85 -19.49 16.33
C THR A 60 1.49 -19.54 14.85
N THR A 61 0.54 -18.73 14.42
CA THR A 61 0.12 -18.64 13.03
C THR A 61 0.03 -17.21 12.56
N LEU A 62 0.55 -16.95 11.35
CA LEU A 62 0.25 -15.76 10.55
C LEU A 62 -0.58 -16.18 9.36
N TRP A 63 -1.84 -15.75 9.30
CA TRP A 63 -2.73 -15.93 8.17
C TRP A 63 -2.55 -14.77 7.19
N LEU A 64 -2.40 -15.10 5.91
CA LEU A 64 -2.15 -14.15 4.83
C LEU A 64 -3.28 -14.22 3.80
N ASN A 65 -4.03 -13.11 3.71
CA ASN A 65 -4.92 -12.85 2.59
C ASN A 65 -4.14 -12.05 1.53
N THR A 66 -3.83 -12.73 0.43
CA THR A 66 -2.88 -12.25 -0.59
C THR A 66 -3.56 -11.52 -1.74
N ASP A 67 -4.79 -11.86 -2.07
CA ASP A 67 -5.59 -11.14 -3.07
C ASP A 67 -6.44 -10.01 -2.45
N ARG A 68 -6.52 -9.99 -1.11
CA ARG A 68 -7.31 -9.07 -0.26
C ARG A 68 -8.80 -9.17 -0.52
N ASP A 69 -9.26 -10.31 -1.04
CA ASP A 69 -10.67 -10.64 -1.16
C ASP A 69 -11.07 -11.52 0.02
N THR A 70 -11.96 -10.99 0.87
CA THR A 70 -12.45 -11.71 2.04
C THR A 70 -13.44 -12.82 1.67
N LYS A 71 -13.71 -13.06 0.39
CA LYS A 71 -14.58 -14.13 -0.13
C LYS A 71 -13.80 -15.34 -0.64
N THR A 72 -12.55 -15.18 -1.05
CA THR A 72 -11.64 -16.25 -1.44
C THR A 72 -10.84 -16.76 -0.24
N GLY A 73 -10.05 -17.82 -0.45
CA GLY A 73 -9.20 -18.39 0.61
C GLY A 73 -9.93 -19.13 1.74
N TYR A 74 -9.13 -19.58 2.70
CA TYR A 74 -9.57 -20.27 3.90
C TYR A 74 -10.32 -19.34 4.85
N LYS A 75 -11.43 -19.82 5.42
CA LYS A 75 -12.24 -19.07 6.40
C LYS A 75 -11.98 -19.61 7.80
N LEU A 76 -11.31 -18.81 8.63
CA LEU A 76 -11.11 -19.16 10.02
C LEU A 76 -12.47 -19.26 10.72
N TRP A 77 -12.69 -20.28 11.55
CA TRP A 77 -13.94 -20.46 12.29
C TRP A 77 -15.21 -20.57 11.41
N GLY A 78 -15.05 -21.01 10.15
CA GLY A 78 -16.15 -21.30 9.25
C GLY A 78 -16.63 -20.10 8.43
N SER A 79 -17.78 -20.26 7.77
CA SER A 79 -18.19 -19.43 6.63
C SER A 79 -18.48 -17.95 6.94
N THR A 80 -18.53 -17.54 8.20
CA THR A 80 -18.84 -16.15 8.60
C THR A 80 -17.61 -15.27 8.79
N SER A 81 -16.39 -15.84 8.78
CA SER A 81 -15.16 -15.07 8.95
C SER A 81 -14.82 -14.21 7.74
N THR A 82 -14.20 -13.06 8.01
CA THR A 82 -13.76 -12.10 7.00
C THR A 82 -12.28 -12.21 6.65
N VAL A 83 -11.55 -13.23 7.14
CA VAL A 83 -10.10 -13.35 6.94
C VAL A 83 -9.73 -13.72 5.49
N GLY A 84 -10.35 -14.76 4.92
CA GLY A 84 -10.09 -15.22 3.55
C GLY A 84 -8.61 -15.41 3.23
N ALA A 85 -7.92 -16.35 3.90
CA ALA A 85 -6.48 -16.51 3.76
C ALA A 85 -6.10 -17.56 2.71
N GLU A 86 -5.28 -17.20 1.71
CA GLU A 86 -4.73 -18.16 0.75
C GLU A 86 -3.53 -18.92 1.32
N TYR A 87 -2.80 -18.28 2.22
CA TYR A 87 -1.58 -18.81 2.83
C TYR A 87 -1.57 -18.61 4.34
N ASN A 88 -0.77 -19.42 5.02
CA ASN A 88 -0.41 -19.18 6.40
C ASN A 88 1.05 -19.55 6.67
N VAL A 89 1.70 -18.81 7.56
CA VAL A 89 2.94 -19.25 8.19
C VAL A 89 2.55 -19.89 9.51
N ASN A 90 2.81 -21.19 9.66
CA ASN A 90 2.50 -21.92 10.88
C ASN A 90 3.76 -22.47 11.52
N PHE A 91 3.84 -22.32 12.84
CA PHE A 91 4.94 -22.81 13.65
C PHE A 91 4.61 -24.23 14.10
N ASP A 92 5.42 -25.18 13.66
CA ASP A 92 5.20 -26.61 13.94
C ASP A 92 5.36 -26.95 15.44
N SER A 93 5.29 -28.24 15.79
CA SER A 93 5.48 -28.70 17.18
C SER A 93 6.85 -28.35 17.78
N ASN A 94 7.84 -28.04 16.95
CA ASN A 94 9.17 -27.61 17.38
C ASN A 94 9.31 -26.07 17.39
N GLY A 95 8.25 -25.34 17.01
CA GLY A 95 8.25 -23.89 16.86
C GLY A 95 8.96 -23.41 15.59
N ILE A 96 9.09 -24.26 14.57
CA ILE A 96 9.73 -23.91 13.31
C ILE A 96 8.68 -23.37 12.34
N PRO A 97 8.80 -22.11 11.88
CA PRO A 97 7.88 -21.55 10.90
C PRO A 97 8.12 -22.13 9.51
N ALA A 98 7.04 -22.44 8.81
CA ALA A 98 7.05 -22.75 7.38
C ALA A 98 5.81 -22.16 6.72
N LEU A 99 5.86 -21.96 5.40
CA LEU A 99 4.73 -21.48 4.62
C LEU A 99 3.84 -22.65 4.23
N TYR A 100 2.53 -22.46 4.39
CA TYR A 100 1.48 -23.41 4.04
C TYR A 100 0.40 -22.72 3.22
N THR A 101 -0.34 -23.51 2.45
CA THR A 101 -1.68 -23.17 1.95
C THR A 101 -2.72 -24.05 2.64
N GLY A 102 -4.00 -23.72 2.48
CA GLY A 102 -5.09 -24.35 3.22
C GLY A 102 -5.17 -23.84 4.67
N GLY A 103 -5.77 -24.63 5.56
CA GLY A 103 -6.02 -24.26 6.94
C GLY A 103 -6.02 -25.45 7.90
N GLU A 104 -6.73 -25.32 9.03
CA GLU A 104 -6.68 -26.29 10.13
C GLU A 104 -7.79 -27.34 10.08
N ASP A 105 -8.73 -27.21 9.15
CA ASP A 105 -9.87 -28.11 9.05
C ASP A 105 -9.56 -29.37 8.21
N GLU A 106 -10.32 -30.43 8.46
CA GLU A 106 -10.15 -31.73 7.79
C GLU A 106 -10.40 -31.64 6.27
N THR A 107 -11.24 -30.68 5.84
CA THR A 107 -11.64 -30.50 4.45
C THR A 107 -10.65 -29.69 3.61
N ASN A 108 -9.81 -28.91 4.26
CA ASN A 108 -8.80 -28.02 3.68
C ASN A 108 -7.57 -27.97 4.61
N PRO A 109 -6.86 -29.10 4.76
CA PRO A 109 -5.73 -29.18 5.68
C PRO A 109 -4.53 -28.38 5.18
N ARG A 110 -3.64 -27.99 6.10
CA ARG A 110 -2.38 -27.30 5.78
C ARG A 110 -1.53 -28.16 4.83
N ILE A 111 -1.15 -27.60 3.69
CA ILE A 111 -0.22 -28.19 2.74
C ILE A 111 1.03 -27.32 2.71
N LYS A 112 2.18 -27.89 3.07
CA LYS A 112 3.45 -27.17 3.12
C LYS A 112 3.84 -26.71 1.71
N VAL A 113 4.12 -25.42 1.57
CA VAL A 113 4.60 -24.78 0.35
C VAL A 113 6.12 -24.74 0.35
N SER A 114 6.73 -24.27 1.46
CA SER A 114 8.17 -24.05 1.55
C SER A 114 8.64 -23.90 3.00
N ASP A 115 9.93 -24.13 3.21
CA ASP A 115 10.64 -23.62 4.39
C ASP A 115 10.86 -22.11 4.25
N LEU A 116 10.95 -21.43 5.39
CA LEU A 116 11.21 -19.99 5.45
C LEU A 116 12.56 -19.72 6.11
N ASP A 117 13.15 -18.59 5.75
CA ASP A 117 14.22 -18.01 6.54
C ASP A 117 13.61 -17.40 7.80
N TYR A 118 14.15 -17.79 8.96
CA TYR A 118 13.72 -17.28 10.25
C TYR A 118 14.85 -17.27 11.27
N THR A 119 14.75 -16.38 12.24
CA THR A 119 15.65 -16.35 13.40
C THR A 119 14.85 -15.93 14.63
N PHE A 120 15.11 -16.59 15.76
CA PHE A 120 14.61 -16.18 17.07
C PHE A 120 15.71 -15.45 17.84
N ASP A 121 15.32 -14.57 18.74
CA ASP A 121 16.22 -14.18 19.83
C ASP A 121 16.49 -15.38 20.76
N PRO A 122 17.52 -15.30 21.63
CA PRO A 122 17.87 -16.39 22.53
C PRO A 122 16.72 -16.86 23.45
N ASP A 123 15.83 -15.94 23.86
CA ASP A 123 14.73 -16.23 24.78
C ASP A 123 13.41 -16.60 24.07
N LYS A 124 13.42 -16.61 22.72
CA LYS A 124 12.24 -16.81 21.86
C LYS A 124 11.10 -15.85 22.19
N LYS A 125 11.43 -14.63 22.56
CA LYS A 125 10.51 -13.49 22.73
C LYS A 125 10.36 -12.70 21.45
N ILE A 126 11.33 -12.78 20.54
CA ILE A 126 11.34 -12.17 19.23
C ILE A 126 11.53 -13.27 18.20
N VAL A 127 10.74 -13.23 17.14
CA VAL A 127 10.99 -14.02 15.94
C VAL A 127 10.88 -13.12 14.73
N GLU A 128 11.82 -13.28 13.81
CA GLU A 128 11.78 -12.69 12.48
C GLU A 128 11.71 -13.79 11.45
N PHE A 129 10.95 -13.57 10.39
CA PHE A 129 10.89 -14.50 9.26
C PHE A 129 10.49 -13.81 7.96
N ALA A 130 10.91 -14.40 6.85
CA ALA A 130 10.73 -13.86 5.52
C ALA A 130 9.82 -14.75 4.68
N VAL A 131 8.85 -14.14 3.98
CA VAL A 131 7.93 -14.78 3.04
C VAL A 131 8.17 -14.20 1.64
N PRO A 132 8.94 -14.89 0.78
CA PRO A 132 9.21 -14.44 -0.58
C PRO A 132 7.93 -14.33 -1.43
N VAL A 133 7.79 -13.23 -2.17
CA VAL A 133 6.63 -13.01 -3.06
C VAL A 133 6.54 -14.06 -4.15
N SER A 134 7.68 -14.65 -4.56
CA SER A 134 7.74 -15.74 -5.54
C SER A 134 7.06 -17.03 -5.08
N GLN A 135 6.84 -17.20 -3.77
CA GLN A 135 6.11 -18.33 -3.20
C GLN A 135 4.61 -18.07 -3.08
N LEU A 136 4.17 -16.82 -3.32
CA LEU A 136 2.79 -16.39 -3.25
C LEU A 136 2.20 -16.25 -4.66
N GLN A 137 1.07 -16.89 -4.89
CA GLN A 137 0.34 -16.76 -6.15
C GLN A 137 -0.11 -15.32 -6.41
N GLY A 138 -0.08 -14.90 -7.68
CA GLY A 138 -0.52 -13.56 -8.10
C GLY A 138 0.50 -12.43 -7.85
N SER A 139 1.67 -12.74 -7.27
CA SER A 139 2.72 -11.75 -6.96
C SER A 139 2.17 -10.51 -6.25
N PRO A 140 1.55 -10.70 -5.08
CA PRO A 140 0.80 -9.66 -4.39
C PRO A 140 1.68 -8.44 -4.11
N LYS A 141 1.06 -7.26 -4.21
CA LYS A 141 1.68 -5.97 -3.85
C LYS A 141 1.18 -5.43 -2.52
N ALA A 142 0.22 -6.09 -1.91
CA ALA A 142 -0.16 -5.91 -0.53
C ALA A 142 -0.77 -7.21 -0.01
N VAL A 143 -0.54 -7.52 1.26
CA VAL A 143 -1.14 -8.66 1.96
C VAL A 143 -1.83 -8.16 3.21
N ASP A 144 -3.00 -8.72 3.50
CA ASP A 144 -3.65 -8.53 4.79
C ASP A 144 -3.25 -9.70 5.72
N ALA A 145 -2.96 -9.38 6.97
CA ALA A 145 -2.34 -10.27 7.95
C ALA A 145 -3.16 -10.37 9.23
N TYR A 146 -3.29 -11.59 9.75
CA TYR A 146 -3.96 -11.93 11.00
C TYR A 146 -3.10 -12.93 11.76
N ILE A 147 -2.83 -12.67 13.03
CA ILE A 147 -1.76 -13.33 13.78
C ILE A 147 -2.32 -13.88 15.08
N ASP A 148 -2.13 -15.17 15.31
CA ASP A 148 -2.30 -15.77 16.63
C ASP A 148 -0.93 -16.21 17.16
N ILE A 149 -0.60 -15.83 18.38
CA ILE A 149 0.60 -16.31 19.07
C ILE A 149 0.19 -17.51 19.92
N ASN A 150 0.82 -18.66 19.66
CA ASN A 150 0.59 -19.95 20.33
C ASN A 150 -0.89 -20.37 20.41
N ASN A 151 -1.74 -19.92 19.49
CA ASN A 151 -3.20 -20.11 19.51
C ASN A 151 -3.89 -19.59 20.79
N THR A 152 -3.31 -18.60 21.48
CA THR A 152 -3.88 -17.99 22.69
C THR A 152 -4.11 -16.49 22.56
N ASP A 153 -3.23 -15.81 21.83
CA ASP A 153 -3.26 -14.35 21.69
C ASP A 153 -3.50 -13.95 20.25
N PHE A 154 -4.73 -13.50 19.97
CA PHE A 154 -5.17 -13.09 18.63
C PHE A 154 -4.94 -11.59 18.40
N LEU A 155 -4.29 -11.28 17.27
CA LEU A 155 -3.78 -9.97 16.86
C LEU A 155 -4.09 -9.78 15.37
N PRO A 156 -4.99 -8.85 15.00
CA PRO A 156 -5.68 -7.91 15.88
C PRO A 156 -6.73 -8.58 16.77
N GLY A 157 -7.17 -7.89 17.82
CA GLY A 157 -8.11 -8.44 18.81
C GLY A 157 -9.49 -8.86 18.26
N SER A 158 -9.81 -8.51 17.02
CA SER A 158 -10.97 -9.03 16.28
C SER A 158 -10.65 -9.16 14.79
N TYR A 159 -10.61 -10.39 14.29
CA TYR A 159 -10.36 -10.64 12.86
C TYR A 159 -11.55 -10.25 11.97
N ASP A 160 -12.76 -10.19 12.53
CA ASP A 160 -13.95 -9.84 11.76
C ASP A 160 -13.95 -8.36 11.33
N THR A 161 -13.34 -7.50 12.13
CA THR A 161 -13.42 -6.04 11.98
C THR A 161 -12.08 -5.37 11.68
N GLN A 162 -10.97 -6.05 11.94
CA GLN A 162 -9.63 -5.48 11.85
C GLN A 162 -8.67 -6.45 11.17
N LYS A 163 -7.62 -5.88 10.58
CA LYS A 163 -6.53 -6.59 9.93
C LYS A 163 -5.29 -5.72 9.92
N TYR A 164 -4.13 -6.36 9.83
CA TYR A 164 -2.90 -5.65 9.48
C TYR A 164 -2.71 -5.69 7.97
N THR A 165 -2.04 -4.68 7.41
CA THR A 165 -1.71 -4.67 5.99
C THR A 165 -0.24 -4.34 5.82
N VAL A 166 0.48 -5.19 5.09
CA VAL A 166 1.84 -4.91 4.60
C VAL A 166 1.76 -4.68 3.11
N SER A 167 2.27 -3.54 2.64
CA SER A 167 2.25 -3.17 1.23
C SER A 167 3.66 -3.02 0.69
N ALA A 168 3.87 -3.44 -0.55
CA ALA A 168 5.04 -3.05 -1.31
C ALA A 168 5.13 -1.52 -1.34
N PRO A 169 6.35 -0.95 -1.30
CA PRO A 169 6.53 0.48 -1.48
C PRO A 169 5.78 0.92 -2.72
N LYS A 170 4.98 1.97 -2.61
CA LYS A 170 4.43 2.61 -3.80
C LYS A 170 5.63 3.06 -4.62
N VAL A 171 5.79 2.50 -5.81
CA VAL A 171 6.77 3.01 -6.78
C VAL A 171 6.30 4.40 -7.18
N LEU A 172 6.79 5.41 -6.48
CA LEU A 172 6.67 6.79 -6.91
C LEU A 172 7.64 6.93 -8.06
N ILE A 173 7.12 7.04 -9.28
CA ILE A 173 7.95 7.29 -10.45
C ILE A 173 8.65 8.64 -10.20
N PRO A 174 9.99 8.71 -10.19
CA PRO A 174 10.68 9.96 -9.95
C PRO A 174 10.37 10.93 -11.08
N ARG A 175 10.28 12.23 -10.76
CA ARG A 175 10.26 13.27 -11.80
C ARG A 175 11.57 13.21 -12.58
N THR A 176 11.46 13.04 -13.89
CA THR A 176 12.59 13.23 -14.82
C THR A 176 12.79 14.69 -15.17
N ASP A 177 11.77 15.53 -14.95
CA ASP A 177 11.77 16.97 -15.17
C ASP A 177 11.36 17.70 -13.88
N LEU A 178 12.30 18.49 -13.33
CA LEU A 178 12.11 19.29 -12.12
C LEU A 178 11.70 20.74 -12.42
N SER A 179 11.56 21.11 -13.70
CA SER A 179 11.08 22.43 -14.08
C SER A 179 9.65 22.65 -13.62
N LYS A 180 9.33 23.90 -13.26
CA LYS A 180 7.99 24.28 -12.83
C LYS A 180 7.11 24.48 -14.06
N LYS A 181 6.20 23.53 -14.29
CA LYS A 181 5.26 23.58 -15.42
C LYS A 181 3.92 22.90 -15.10
N ILE A 182 2.90 23.31 -15.85
CA ILE A 182 1.56 22.73 -15.77
C ILE A 182 1.20 21.98 -17.06
N GLY A 183 0.38 20.94 -16.95
CA GLY A 183 -0.23 20.29 -18.11
C GLY A 183 -1.64 20.84 -18.33
N ILE A 184 -1.94 21.41 -19.49
CA ILE A 184 -3.30 21.84 -19.84
C ILE A 184 -3.93 20.78 -20.73
N VAL A 185 -4.98 20.14 -20.23
CA VAL A 185 -5.59 18.97 -20.86
C VAL A 185 -6.74 19.39 -21.78
N TYR A 186 -6.64 19.03 -23.06
CA TYR A 186 -7.76 19.03 -23.99
C TYR A 186 -8.42 17.64 -23.99
N SER A 187 -9.74 17.61 -23.87
CA SER A 187 -10.51 16.37 -23.82
C SER A 187 -11.55 16.37 -24.93
N ASP A 188 -11.32 15.61 -26.00
CA ASP A 188 -12.26 15.42 -27.11
C ASP A 188 -13.60 14.88 -26.62
N THR A 189 -13.59 13.96 -25.66
CA THR A 189 -14.79 13.41 -25.03
C THR A 189 -15.56 14.48 -24.26
N THR A 190 -14.87 15.38 -23.56
CA THR A 190 -15.52 16.50 -22.85
C THR A 190 -16.01 17.55 -23.85
N ALA A 191 -15.25 17.85 -24.90
CA ALA A 191 -15.63 18.79 -25.95
C ALA A 191 -16.94 18.35 -26.63
N ALA A 192 -17.05 17.07 -26.97
CA ALA A 192 -18.23 16.49 -27.60
C ALA A 192 -19.48 16.49 -26.69
N LYS A 193 -19.28 16.42 -25.36
CA LYS A 193 -20.35 16.47 -24.36
C LYS A 193 -20.65 17.88 -23.86
N PHE A 194 -19.87 18.88 -24.30
CA PHE A 194 -20.09 20.26 -23.91
C PHE A 194 -21.23 20.88 -24.72
N PHE A 195 -21.86 21.92 -24.17
CA PHE A 195 -23.03 22.53 -24.81
C PHE A 195 -22.70 23.18 -26.17
N ASP A 196 -21.45 23.59 -26.40
CA ASP A 196 -20.94 24.11 -27.68
C ASP A 196 -19.43 23.82 -27.82
N PRO A 197 -18.99 23.04 -28.83
CA PRO A 197 -17.57 22.73 -29.04
C PRO A 197 -16.66 23.96 -29.20
N LYS A 198 -17.14 25.04 -29.82
CA LYS A 198 -16.38 26.29 -29.93
C LYS A 198 -16.23 26.95 -28.57
N ALA A 199 -17.27 26.96 -27.74
CA ALA A 199 -17.19 27.48 -26.38
C ALA A 199 -16.19 26.67 -25.53
N TYR A 200 -16.15 25.34 -25.69
CA TYR A 200 -15.14 24.49 -25.05
C TYR A 200 -13.72 24.88 -25.47
N THR A 201 -13.50 25.03 -26.78
CA THR A 201 -12.20 25.46 -27.31
C THR A 201 -11.81 26.85 -26.81
N GLN A 202 -12.75 27.79 -26.69
CA GLN A 202 -12.46 29.11 -26.10
C GLN A 202 -12.05 29.02 -24.63
N LEU A 203 -12.70 28.17 -23.84
CA LEU A 203 -12.30 27.93 -22.45
C LEU A 203 -10.87 27.34 -22.39
N PHE A 204 -10.57 26.36 -23.22
CA PHE A 204 -9.23 25.78 -23.32
C PHE A 204 -8.16 26.80 -23.74
N LEU A 205 -8.45 27.65 -24.73
CA LEU A 205 -7.56 28.74 -25.16
C LEU A 205 -7.37 29.80 -24.07
N SER A 206 -8.43 30.12 -23.33
CA SER A 206 -8.35 31.07 -22.22
C SER A 206 -7.45 30.56 -21.09
N ALA A 207 -7.46 29.25 -20.80
CA ALA A 207 -6.56 28.66 -19.82
C ALA A 207 -5.08 28.79 -20.25
N GLN A 208 -4.79 28.55 -21.54
CA GLN A 208 -3.46 28.77 -22.09
C GLN A 208 -3.04 30.25 -22.01
N SER A 209 -3.93 31.17 -22.43
CA SER A 209 -3.67 32.61 -22.34
C SER A 209 -3.41 33.06 -20.91
N GLN A 210 -4.11 32.52 -19.92
CA GLN A 210 -3.90 32.85 -18.51
C GLN A 210 -2.54 32.33 -18.01
N ALA A 211 -2.16 31.10 -18.38
CA ALA A 211 -0.84 30.56 -18.06
C ALA A 211 0.29 31.41 -18.68
N MET A 212 0.14 31.81 -19.95
CA MET A 212 1.09 32.71 -20.62
C MET A 212 1.21 34.06 -19.92
N GLN A 213 0.10 34.70 -19.56
CA GLN A 213 0.09 35.99 -18.86
C GLN A 213 0.71 35.90 -17.46
N ALA A 214 0.55 34.76 -16.79
CA ALA A 214 1.19 34.48 -15.50
C ALA A 214 2.66 34.05 -15.61
N GLY A 215 3.20 33.91 -16.83
CA GLY A 215 4.56 33.43 -17.05
C GLY A 215 4.78 31.99 -16.63
N ILE A 216 3.71 31.17 -16.57
CA ILE A 216 3.77 29.76 -16.17
C ILE A 216 4.02 28.92 -17.43
N PRO A 217 5.14 28.19 -17.53
CA PRO A 217 5.36 27.23 -18.61
C PRO A 217 4.29 26.13 -18.60
N PHE A 218 3.83 25.72 -19.78
CA PHE A 218 2.84 24.66 -19.90
C PHE A 218 3.02 23.80 -21.14
N ASP A 219 2.60 22.54 -21.03
CA ASP A 219 2.44 21.63 -22.16
C ASP A 219 0.94 21.35 -22.39
N ILE A 220 0.57 21.08 -23.63
CA ILE A 220 -0.78 20.62 -23.98
C ILE A 220 -0.82 19.10 -23.92
N LEU A 221 -1.80 18.56 -23.19
CA LEU A 221 -2.03 17.13 -23.04
C LEU A 221 -3.37 16.73 -23.66
N ASN A 222 -3.47 15.49 -24.14
CA ASN A 222 -4.73 14.88 -24.55
C ASN A 222 -5.26 13.89 -23.49
N GLU A 223 -6.34 13.17 -23.78
CA GLU A 223 -6.90 12.17 -22.86
C GLU A 223 -6.00 10.95 -22.67
N ASP A 224 -5.32 10.50 -23.73
CA ASP A 224 -4.45 9.33 -23.68
C ASP A 224 -3.28 9.57 -22.71
N ASP A 225 -2.74 10.80 -22.70
CA ASP A 225 -1.70 11.24 -21.79
C ASP A 225 -2.09 11.14 -20.31
N LEU A 226 -3.39 11.13 -19.98
CA LEU A 226 -3.85 11.00 -18.60
C LEU A 226 -3.66 9.60 -18.03
N THR A 227 -3.38 8.62 -18.88
CA THR A 227 -3.12 7.24 -18.47
C THR A 227 -1.62 6.97 -18.28
N ASP A 228 -0.76 7.86 -18.79
CA ASP A 228 0.69 7.73 -18.68
C ASP A 228 1.22 8.45 -17.43
N ILE A 229 1.29 7.71 -16.33
CA ILE A 229 1.82 8.22 -15.06
C ILE A 229 3.30 8.67 -15.15
N THR A 230 4.09 8.11 -16.09
CA THR A 230 5.50 8.52 -16.29
C THR A 230 5.59 9.90 -16.93
N LYS A 231 4.61 10.25 -17.76
CA LYS A 231 4.45 11.59 -18.32
C LYS A 231 3.89 12.55 -17.27
N LEU A 232 2.85 12.15 -16.55
CA LEU A 232 2.12 13.03 -15.63
C LEU A 232 2.92 13.47 -14.41
N VAL A 233 3.84 12.63 -13.92
CA VAL A 233 4.61 12.95 -12.71
C VAL A 233 5.46 14.22 -12.89
N ASN A 234 5.82 14.55 -14.13
CA ASN A 234 6.64 15.71 -14.47
C ASN A 234 5.91 17.06 -14.42
N TYR A 235 4.60 17.08 -14.18
CA TYR A 235 3.82 18.32 -14.03
C TYR A 235 3.51 18.60 -12.55
N ASP A 236 3.67 19.86 -12.14
CA ASP A 236 3.30 20.29 -10.79
C ASP A 236 1.77 20.36 -10.62
N SER A 237 1.05 20.60 -11.71
CA SER A 237 -0.41 20.57 -11.73
C SER A 237 -0.96 20.28 -13.11
N LEU A 238 -2.14 19.68 -13.14
CA LEU A 238 -2.96 19.53 -14.34
C LEU A 238 -4.11 20.53 -14.30
N VAL A 239 -4.39 21.15 -15.45
CA VAL A 239 -5.51 22.04 -15.66
C VAL A 239 -6.44 21.37 -16.66
N ARG A 240 -7.68 21.10 -16.25
CA ARG A 240 -8.71 20.51 -17.14
C ARG A 240 -10.02 21.25 -17.02
N THR A 241 -10.75 21.32 -18.12
CA THR A 241 -12.12 21.84 -18.15
C THR A 241 -13.10 20.69 -17.93
N TYR A 242 -14.11 20.90 -17.07
CA TYR A 242 -15.21 19.97 -16.86
C TYR A 242 -16.50 20.75 -16.62
N ALA A 243 -17.56 20.43 -17.37
CA ALA A 243 -18.88 21.05 -17.24
C ALA A 243 -18.87 22.60 -17.15
N GLY A 244 -18.00 23.25 -17.94
CA GLY A 244 -17.94 24.72 -18.03
C GLY A 244 -17.17 25.38 -16.89
N THR A 245 -16.50 24.58 -16.05
CA THR A 245 -15.62 25.04 -14.98
C THR A 245 -14.20 24.55 -15.23
N LEU A 246 -13.22 25.41 -14.97
CA LEU A 246 -11.80 25.11 -15.03
C LEU A 246 -11.34 24.55 -13.69
N TYR A 247 -10.85 23.31 -13.69
CA TYR A 247 -10.35 22.59 -12.52
C TYR A 247 -8.83 22.49 -12.55
N ILE A 248 -8.21 22.77 -11.41
CA ILE A 248 -6.81 22.44 -11.12
C ILE A 248 -6.80 21.13 -10.34
N VAL A 249 -6.06 20.15 -10.85
CA VAL A 249 -5.75 18.90 -10.16
C VAL A 249 -4.26 18.90 -9.84
N CYS A 250 -3.91 19.08 -8.57
CA CYS A 250 -2.53 19.02 -8.11
C CYS A 250 -2.04 17.57 -8.03
N SER A 251 -0.83 17.30 -8.51
CA SER A 251 -0.18 16.00 -8.35
C SER A 251 0.39 15.87 -6.93
N LYS A 252 0.08 14.76 -6.25
CA LYS A 252 0.32 14.59 -4.80
C LYS A 252 1.77 14.39 -4.32
N PRO A 253 2.85 14.27 -5.13
CA PRO A 253 4.19 14.36 -4.54
C PRO A 253 4.65 15.82 -4.38
N ALA A 254 3.96 16.82 -4.95
CA ALA A 254 4.28 18.21 -4.70
C ALA A 254 3.57 18.70 -3.42
N ASN A 255 4.37 19.01 -2.38
CA ASN A 255 3.94 19.63 -1.13
C ASN A 255 2.75 20.60 -1.32
N VAL A 256 1.75 20.51 -0.44
CA VAL A 256 0.52 21.35 -0.42
C VAL A 256 0.83 22.85 -0.49
N ALA A 257 2.02 23.27 -0.05
CA ALA A 257 2.54 24.64 -0.14
C ALA A 257 2.81 25.14 -1.57
N ASN A 258 3.03 24.25 -2.55
CA ASN A 258 3.19 24.62 -3.97
C ASN A 258 1.85 24.81 -4.68
N CYS A 259 0.78 24.15 -4.23
CA CYS A 259 -0.55 24.34 -4.79
C CYS A 259 -1.16 25.70 -4.43
N SER A 260 -0.88 26.19 -3.23
CA SER A 260 -1.37 27.50 -2.77
C SER A 260 -0.70 28.66 -3.52
N SER A 261 0.58 28.55 -3.88
CA SER A 261 1.30 29.60 -4.62
C SER A 261 0.86 29.72 -6.09
N ILE A 262 0.54 28.61 -6.75
CA ILE A 262 -0.02 28.60 -8.12
C ILE A 262 -1.46 29.14 -8.15
N CYS A 263 -2.25 28.86 -7.10
CA CYS A 263 -3.61 29.42 -6.98
C CYS A 263 -3.61 30.90 -6.52
N ALA A 264 -2.53 31.37 -5.89
CA ALA A 264 -2.39 32.75 -5.40
C ALA A 264 -1.97 33.75 -6.50
N SER A 265 -1.43 33.28 -7.64
CA SER A 265 -1.13 34.14 -8.78
C SER A 265 -2.39 34.41 -9.60
N ASN A 266 -3.03 35.57 -9.40
CA ASN A 266 -3.97 36.32 -10.28
C ASN A 266 -5.04 35.56 -11.12
N ILE A 267 -5.24 34.26 -10.95
CA ILE A 267 -6.11 33.44 -11.76
C ILE A 267 -7.16 32.79 -10.85
N LYS A 268 -8.44 33.10 -11.10
CA LYS A 268 -9.57 32.55 -10.34
C LYS A 268 -9.88 31.12 -10.82
N PHE A 269 -9.19 30.12 -10.26
CA PHE A 269 -9.56 28.71 -10.43
C PHE A 269 -10.43 28.23 -9.26
N ARG A 270 -11.34 27.27 -9.52
CA ARG A 270 -12.01 26.53 -8.45
C ARG A 270 -11.19 25.29 -8.10
N TYR A 271 -10.76 25.23 -6.85
CA TYR A 271 -10.03 24.10 -6.29
C TYR A 271 -10.96 22.91 -6.05
N LYS A 272 -10.57 21.70 -6.48
CA LYS A 272 -11.24 20.45 -6.10
C LYS A 272 -10.18 19.41 -5.76
N ASN A 273 -10.10 19.07 -4.47
CA ASN A 273 -9.35 17.90 -4.02
C ASN A 273 -10.01 16.65 -4.61
N TYR A 274 -9.28 15.94 -5.47
CA TYR A 274 -9.60 14.54 -5.80
C TYR A 274 -8.70 13.68 -4.93
N ALA A 275 -9.06 13.61 -3.65
CA ALA A 275 -8.51 12.65 -2.71
C ALA A 275 -9.71 11.96 -2.06
N ASP A 276 -10.45 11.21 -2.87
CA ASP A 276 -11.35 10.11 -2.52
C ASP A 276 -11.44 9.20 -3.75
#